data_AF-A0AAW7NYU1-F1
#
_entry.id   AF-A0AAW7NYU1-F1
#
_cell.length_a   1.000
_cell.length_b   1.000
_cell.length_c   1.000
_cell.angle_alpha   90.00
_cell.angle_beta   90.00
_cell.angle_gamma   90.00
#
_symmetry.space_group_name_H-M   'P 1'
#
loop_
_entity.id
_entity.type
_entity.pdbx_description
1 polymer ?
#
loop_
_entity_poly.entity_id
_entity_poly.type
_entity_poly.pdbx_seq_one_letter_code
_entity_poly.pdbx_strand_id
1 'polypeptide(L)'
;MMSSLSENIKTVVNIKDRNTGQLVMEEGILREIDFRLDHFPEGYDKERIARTLAPLNHLQNLKSSIPDTVTFMEMYGAETFSDLQVLQKWQQNAPYKSLAVPIGLWGEEDLVYLNLHEKAHGPHGLIAGTTGSGKSETIQSYILSLAVN
;
A
#
# COMPACT_ATOMS: atom_id res chain seq x y z
N MET A 1 9.39 16.12 35.82
CA MET A 1 9.17 15.05 34.83
C MET A 1 8.66 15.56 33.47
N MET A 2 8.01 16.74 33.39
CA MET A 2 7.57 17.32 32.09
C MET A 2 8.66 18.05 31.28
N SER A 3 9.84 18.27 31.86
CA SER A 3 10.92 19.05 31.23
C SER A 3 11.70 18.31 30.13
N SER A 4 11.27 17.11 29.73
CA SER A 4 11.95 16.27 28.74
C SER A 4 11.03 15.77 27.61
N LEU A 5 9.82 16.33 27.49
CA LEU A 5 8.87 15.96 26.44
C LEU A 5 9.15 16.80 25.18
N SER A 6 9.07 16.18 24.00
CA SER A 6 9.28 16.90 22.74
C SER A 6 8.17 17.92 22.50
N GLU A 7 8.48 19.00 21.77
CA GLU A 7 7.54 20.09 21.45
C GLU A 7 6.30 19.62 20.65
N ASN A 8 6.35 18.42 20.06
CA ASN A 8 5.24 17.84 19.29
C ASN A 8 4.20 17.12 20.16
N ILE A 9 4.46 16.96 21.46
CA ILE A 9 3.52 16.30 22.38
C ILE A 9 2.48 17.32 22.82
N LYS A 10 1.26 17.16 22.31
CA LYS A 10 0.13 18.06 22.62
C LYS A 10 -0.75 17.55 23.76
N THR A 11 -0.80 16.25 23.98
CA THR A 11 -1.69 15.65 24.99
C THR A 11 -0.89 14.67 25.84
N VAL A 12 -1.01 14.81 27.16
CA VAL A 12 -0.31 13.97 28.14
C VAL A 12 -1.33 13.39 29.10
N VAL A 13 -1.32 12.07 29.22
CA VAL A 13 -2.15 11.30 30.13
C VAL A 13 -1.24 10.54 31.08
N ASN A 14 -1.54 10.60 32.37
CA ASN A 14 -0.88 9.81 33.41
C ASN A 14 -1.81 8.69 33.88
N ILE A 15 -1.35 7.44 33.81
CA ILE A 15 -2.10 6.28 34.30
C ILE A 15 -1.75 6.06 35.77
N LYS A 16 -2.74 6.25 36.66
CA LYS A 16 -2.54 6.15 38.11
C LYS A 16 -2.63 4.69 38.57
N ASP A 17 -3.67 3.99 38.13
CA ASP A 17 -3.89 2.58 38.44
C ASP A 17 -4.59 1.85 37.29
N ARG A 18 -5.08 0.63 37.53
CA ARG A 18 -5.73 -0.20 36.51
C ARG A 18 -7.03 0.40 35.98
N ASN A 19 -7.70 1.26 36.74
CA ASN A 19 -9.03 1.77 36.45
C ASN A 19 -9.06 3.30 36.27
N THR A 20 -8.02 4.02 36.72
CA THR A 20 -8.01 5.48 36.75
C THR A 20 -6.78 6.09 36.08
N GLY A 21 -7.02 7.20 35.40
CA GLY A 21 -6.00 8.04 34.81
C GLY A 21 -6.28 9.51 35.07
N GLN A 22 -5.30 10.35 34.77
CA GLN A 22 -5.41 11.80 34.83
C GLN A 22 -4.92 12.37 33.51
N LEU A 23 -5.77 13.13 32.84
CA LEU A 23 -5.37 13.99 31.75
C LEU A 23 -4.59 15.15 32.39
N VAL A 24 -3.31 15.26 32.05
CA VAL A 24 -2.38 16.26 32.61
C VAL A 24 -2.16 17.43 31.64
N MET A 25 -2.35 17.18 30.34
CA MET A 25 -2.26 18.21 29.30
C MET A 25 -3.13 17.82 28.11
N GLU A 26 -3.80 18.79 27.51
CA GLU A 26 -4.63 18.63 26.31
C GLU A 26 -4.40 19.81 25.38
N GLU A 27 -4.03 19.53 24.13
CA GLU A 27 -3.69 20.56 23.12
C GLU A 27 -2.64 21.58 23.61
N GLY A 28 -1.63 21.11 24.35
CA GLY A 28 -0.55 21.93 24.90
C GLY A 28 -0.94 22.72 26.16
N ILE A 29 -2.19 22.61 26.60
CA ILE A 29 -2.70 23.31 27.78
C ILE A 29 -2.74 22.34 28.95
N LEU A 30 -2.15 22.73 30.08
CA LEU A 30 -2.21 21.94 31.30
C LEU A 30 -3.66 21.81 31.76
N ARG A 31 -4.11 20.56 31.89
CA ARG A 31 -5.42 20.19 32.41
C ARG A 31 -5.20 19.15 33.49
N GLU A 32 -5.95 19.15 34.59
CA GLU A 32 -5.80 18.15 35.64
C GLU A 32 -7.14 17.45 35.86
N ILE A 33 -7.55 16.66 34.85
CA ILE A 33 -8.86 16.03 34.83
C ILE A 33 -8.69 14.54 35.10
N ASP A 34 -9.26 14.07 36.20
CA ASP A 34 -9.33 12.65 36.50
C ASP A 34 -10.39 11.97 35.64
N PHE A 35 -10.07 10.79 35.12
CA PHE A 35 -10.98 9.99 34.31
C PHE A 35 -10.83 8.49 34.61
N ARG A 36 -11.85 7.72 34.22
CA ARG A 36 -11.84 6.25 34.34
C ARG A 36 -11.43 5.64 33.00
N LEU A 37 -10.59 4.63 33.06
CA LEU A 37 -10.16 3.90 31.87
C LEU A 37 -11.31 3.05 31.33
N ASP A 38 -11.44 3.03 30.02
CA ASP A 38 -12.35 2.11 29.35
C ASP A 38 -11.78 0.69 29.39
N HIS A 39 -12.64 -0.26 29.74
CA HIS A 39 -12.31 -1.68 29.77
C HIS A 39 -13.25 -2.45 28.85
N PHE A 40 -12.72 -3.50 28.23
CA PHE A 40 -13.57 -4.48 27.57
C PHE A 40 -14.54 -5.10 28.58
N PRO A 41 -15.82 -5.30 28.21
CA PRO A 41 -16.76 -6.05 29.04
C PRO A 41 -16.22 -7.44 29.40
N GLU A 42 -16.69 -7.99 30.52
CA GLU A 42 -16.36 -9.36 30.91
C GLU A 42 -16.81 -10.34 29.82
N GLY A 43 -15.92 -11.27 29.44
CA GLY A 43 -16.19 -12.24 28.37
C GLY A 43 -16.10 -11.69 26.94
N TYR A 44 -15.62 -10.45 26.74
CA TYR A 44 -15.44 -9.90 25.39
C TYR A 44 -14.38 -10.67 24.58
N ASP A 45 -14.77 -11.14 23.40
CA ASP A 45 -13.90 -11.88 22.49
C ASP A 45 -12.96 -10.94 21.72
N LYS A 46 -11.74 -10.83 22.25
CA LYS A 46 -10.66 -10.01 21.68
C LYS A 46 -10.08 -10.62 20.39
N GLU A 47 -10.15 -11.94 20.22
CA GLU A 47 -9.62 -12.59 19.02
C GLU A 47 -10.51 -12.28 17.82
N ARG A 48 -11.83 -12.37 17.99
CA ARG A 48 -12.78 -12.08 16.92
C ARG A 48 -12.59 -10.70 16.33
N ILE A 49 -12.49 -9.65 17.16
CA ILE A 49 -12.28 -8.29 16.64
C ILE A 49 -10.95 -8.16 15.89
N ALA A 50 -9.87 -8.75 16.39
CA ALA A 50 -8.58 -8.73 15.71
C ALA A 50 -8.65 -9.46 14.35
N ARG A 51 -9.31 -10.62 14.29
CA ARG A 51 -9.53 -11.38 13.05
C ARG A 51 -10.43 -10.66 12.06
N THR A 52 -11.47 -9.97 12.53
CA THR A 52 -12.36 -9.18 11.68
C THR A 52 -11.68 -7.94 11.12
N LEU A 53 -10.73 -7.35 11.85
CA LEU A 53 -9.94 -6.21 11.38
C LEU A 53 -8.74 -6.63 10.50
N ALA A 54 -8.24 -7.85 10.64
CA ALA A 54 -7.08 -8.36 9.89
C ALA A 54 -7.15 -8.20 8.35
N PRO A 55 -8.31 -8.37 7.68
CA PRO A 55 -8.40 -8.16 6.23
C PRO A 55 -8.62 -6.70 5.83
N LEU A 56 -8.79 -5.76 6.77
CA LEU A 56 -9.01 -4.35 6.44
C LEU A 56 -7.67 -3.67 6.12
N ASN A 57 -7.51 -3.25 4.88
CA ASN A 57 -6.42 -2.37 4.48
C ASN A 57 -6.81 -0.93 4.80
N HIS A 58 -6.09 -0.30 5.74
CA HIS A 58 -6.26 1.12 6.02
C HIS A 58 -5.61 1.94 4.90
N LEU A 59 -6.43 2.39 3.94
CA LEU A 59 -5.99 3.26 2.86
C LEU A 59 -5.73 4.67 3.42
N GLN A 60 -4.48 4.96 3.74
CA GLN A 60 -4.06 6.31 4.14
C GLN A 60 -3.97 7.21 2.91
N ASN A 61 -5.09 7.87 2.59
CA ASN A 61 -5.23 9.07 1.76
C ASN A 61 -4.53 9.07 0.38
N LEU A 62 -5.39 9.08 -0.64
CA LEU A 62 -5.19 9.63 -1.98
C LEU A 62 -4.37 10.94 -1.96
N LYS A 63 -3.06 10.81 -2.10
CA LYS A 63 -2.23 11.80 -2.78
C LYS A 63 -1.67 11.08 -3.99
N SER A 64 -1.53 11.81 -5.08
CA SER A 64 -0.81 11.43 -6.29
C SER A 64 0.65 11.07 -5.97
N SER A 65 0.85 9.95 -5.31
CA SER A 65 2.11 9.35 -4.92
C SER A 65 2.16 7.96 -5.53
N ILE A 66 3.32 7.60 -6.05
CA ILE A 66 3.61 6.25 -6.54
C ILE A 66 3.26 5.28 -5.40
N PRO A 67 2.40 4.27 -5.64
CA PRO A 67 2.04 3.31 -4.62
C PRO A 67 3.27 2.52 -4.17
N ASP A 68 3.37 2.22 -2.87
CA ASP A 68 4.51 1.47 -2.32
C ASP A 68 4.65 0.08 -2.95
N THR A 69 3.52 -0.58 -3.22
CA THR A 69 3.43 -1.85 -3.94
C THR A 69 2.11 -1.94 -4.70
N VAL A 70 2.11 -2.62 -5.85
CA VAL A 70 0.91 -3.02 -6.58
C VAL A 70 1.05 -4.47 -7.00
N THR A 71 -0.01 -5.27 -6.84
CA THR A 71 -0.01 -6.64 -7.34
C THR A 71 -0.29 -6.69 -8.84
N PHE A 72 0.08 -7.78 -9.50
CA PHE A 72 -0.14 -7.94 -10.94
C PHE A 72 -1.62 -7.83 -11.33
N MET A 73 -2.52 -8.43 -10.54
CA MET A 73 -3.96 -8.41 -10.82
C MET A 73 -4.53 -6.99 -10.65
N GLU A 74 -4.14 -6.28 -9.58
CA GLU A 74 -4.52 -4.87 -9.38
C GLU A 74 -4.01 -3.97 -10.50
N MET A 75 -2.76 -4.16 -10.96
CA MET A 75 -2.19 -3.39 -12.08
C MET A 75 -3.00 -3.56 -13.37
N TYR A 76 -3.61 -4.74 -13.59
CA TYR A 76 -4.48 -4.99 -14.73
C TYR A 76 -5.96 -4.65 -14.46
N GLY A 77 -6.31 -4.18 -13.27
CA GLY A 77 -7.70 -3.95 -12.86
C GLY A 77 -8.53 -5.24 -12.87
N ALA A 78 -7.90 -6.39 -12.58
CA ALA A 78 -8.52 -7.70 -12.61
C ALA A 78 -8.76 -8.22 -11.18
N GLU A 79 -9.97 -8.71 -10.90
CA GLU A 79 -10.26 -9.39 -9.62
C GLU A 79 -10.07 -10.90 -9.75
N THR A 80 -10.27 -11.43 -10.95
CA THR A 80 -10.15 -12.84 -11.30
C THR A 80 -9.28 -13.04 -12.54
N PHE A 81 -8.77 -14.25 -12.75
CA PHE A 81 -8.00 -14.58 -13.95
C PHE A 81 -8.79 -14.34 -15.24
N SER A 82 -10.11 -14.55 -15.23
CA SER A 82 -10.97 -14.34 -16.40
C SER A 82 -11.04 -12.88 -16.83
N ASP A 83 -10.89 -11.93 -15.90
CA ASP A 83 -10.92 -10.49 -16.19
C ASP A 83 -9.71 -10.05 -17.02
N LEU A 84 -8.61 -10.81 -16.99
CA LEU A 84 -7.45 -10.54 -17.83
C LEU A 84 -7.74 -10.72 -19.33
N GLN A 85 -8.76 -11.50 -19.70
CA GLN A 85 -9.18 -11.75 -21.08
C GLN A 85 -8.03 -12.20 -22.02
N VAL A 86 -7.13 -13.04 -21.51
CA VAL A 86 -5.87 -13.44 -22.17
C VAL A 86 -6.09 -13.94 -23.61
N LEU A 87 -7.05 -14.84 -23.82
CA LEU A 87 -7.33 -15.39 -25.16
C LEU A 87 -7.77 -14.31 -26.16
N GLN A 88 -8.54 -13.32 -25.70
CA GLN A 88 -8.99 -12.22 -26.52
C GLN A 88 -7.83 -11.27 -26.84
N LYS A 89 -6.99 -10.95 -25.85
CA LYS A 89 -5.79 -10.12 -26.04
C LYS A 89 -4.85 -10.75 -27.08
N TRP A 90 -4.54 -12.03 -26.96
CA TRP A 90 -3.72 -12.75 -27.95
C TRP A 90 -4.27 -12.71 -29.38
N GLN A 91 -5.59 -12.77 -29.54
CA GLN A 91 -6.22 -12.67 -30.86
C GLN A 91 -6.16 -11.25 -31.45
N GLN A 92 -6.20 -10.23 -30.61
CA GLN A 92 -6.20 -8.81 -31.01
C GLN A 92 -4.80 -8.22 -31.11
N ASN A 93 -3.82 -8.81 -30.42
CA ASN A 93 -2.48 -8.27 -30.32
C ASN A 93 -1.78 -8.27 -31.68
N ALA A 94 -1.01 -7.21 -31.91
CA ALA A 94 -0.23 -7.01 -33.13
C ALA A 94 1.22 -6.70 -32.73
N PRO A 95 2.03 -7.71 -32.37
CA PRO A 95 3.41 -7.52 -31.90
C PRO A 95 4.31 -6.74 -32.87
N TYR A 96 4.00 -6.83 -34.18
CA TYR A 96 4.69 -6.08 -35.25
C TYR A 96 4.35 -4.57 -35.27
N LYS A 97 3.37 -4.13 -34.47
CA LYS A 97 3.01 -2.71 -34.30
C LYS A 97 3.49 -2.18 -32.95
N SER A 98 3.37 -2.97 -31.89
CA SER A 98 3.70 -2.57 -30.52
C SER A 98 3.97 -3.79 -29.65
N LEU A 99 4.91 -3.65 -28.73
CA LEU A 99 5.17 -4.60 -27.63
C LEU A 99 4.93 -3.92 -26.27
N ALA A 100 4.08 -2.87 -26.25
CA ALA A 100 3.76 -2.15 -25.03
C ALA A 100 3.01 -3.04 -24.04
N VAL A 101 3.56 -3.14 -22.84
CA VAL A 101 2.94 -3.84 -21.72
C VAL A 101 3.11 -3.04 -20.42
N PRO A 102 2.13 -3.08 -19.50
CA PRO A 102 2.27 -2.43 -18.19
C PRO A 102 3.28 -3.17 -17.32
N ILE A 103 4.10 -2.41 -16.58
CA ILE A 103 5.11 -2.94 -15.66
C ILE A 103 5.04 -2.29 -14.25
N GLY A 104 4.14 -1.33 -14.04
CA GLY A 104 3.92 -0.66 -12.76
C GLY A 104 2.95 0.51 -12.86
N LEU A 105 2.90 1.33 -11.81
CA LEU A 105 2.04 2.51 -11.69
C LEU A 105 2.85 3.75 -11.27
N TRP A 106 2.59 4.91 -11.89
CA TRP A 106 3.00 6.22 -11.38
C TRP A 106 2.03 6.75 -10.31
N GLY A 107 0.79 6.26 -10.32
CA GLY A 107 -0.32 6.54 -9.39
C GLY A 107 -1.48 5.56 -9.64
N GLU A 108 -2.57 5.59 -8.84
CA GLU A 108 -3.65 4.57 -8.88
C GLU A 108 -4.17 4.22 -10.28
N GLU A 109 -4.23 5.19 -11.20
CA GLU A 109 -4.76 4.99 -12.56
C GLU A 109 -3.74 5.31 -13.67
N ASP A 110 -2.46 5.51 -13.32
CA ASP A 110 -1.41 5.91 -14.28
C ASP A 110 -0.41 4.78 -14.50
N LEU A 111 -0.61 3.99 -15.56
CA LEU A 111 0.20 2.82 -15.89
C LEU A 111 1.55 3.20 -16.51
N VAL A 112 2.61 2.59 -15.97
CA VAL A 112 3.94 2.62 -16.57
C VAL A 112 4.03 1.52 -17.62
N TYR A 113 4.23 1.90 -18.88
CA TYR A 113 4.42 0.95 -19.98
C TYR A 113 5.89 0.77 -20.35
N LEU A 114 6.28 -0.48 -20.63
CA LEU A 114 7.51 -0.80 -21.32
C LEU A 114 7.18 -1.32 -22.72
N ASN A 115 7.76 -0.71 -23.76
CA ASN A 115 7.52 -1.09 -25.15
C ASN A 115 8.84 -1.30 -25.89
N LEU A 116 9.29 -2.55 -25.97
CA LEU A 116 10.55 -2.90 -26.65
C LEU A 116 10.44 -3.00 -28.18
N HIS A 117 9.36 -2.48 -28.77
CA HIS A 117 9.25 -2.38 -30.22
C HIS A 117 10.31 -1.42 -30.78
N GLU A 118 10.84 -1.71 -31.97
CA GLU A 118 11.92 -0.94 -32.62
C GLU A 118 11.57 0.54 -32.86
N LYS A 119 10.27 0.85 -32.99
CA LYS A 119 9.74 2.22 -33.18
C LYS A 119 9.33 2.91 -31.87
N ALA A 120 9.57 2.29 -30.72
CA ALA A 120 9.20 2.79 -29.40
C ALA A 120 10.45 2.92 -28.51
N HIS A 121 10.55 2.18 -27.40
CA HIS A 121 11.72 2.25 -26.52
C HIS A 121 12.93 1.48 -27.09
N GLY A 122 12.71 0.63 -28.10
CA GLY A 122 13.76 -0.13 -28.79
C GLY A 122 13.96 -1.54 -28.24
N PRO A 123 14.60 -2.43 -29.01
CA PRO A 123 14.67 -3.86 -28.72
C PRO A 123 15.68 -4.24 -27.65
N HIS A 124 16.52 -3.30 -27.21
CA HIS A 124 17.58 -3.53 -26.22
C HIS A 124 17.39 -2.62 -25.02
N GLY A 125 17.50 -3.18 -23.82
CA GLY A 125 17.40 -2.45 -22.56
C GLY A 125 18.44 -2.93 -21.55
N LEU A 126 18.80 -2.06 -20.61
CA LEU A 126 19.68 -2.37 -19.48
C LEU A 126 18.90 -2.15 -18.19
N ILE A 127 18.87 -3.16 -17.31
CA ILE A 127 18.29 -3.06 -15.98
C ILE A 127 19.43 -3.18 -14.97
N ALA A 128 19.58 -2.16 -14.12
CA ALA A 128 20.61 -2.09 -13.08
C ALA A 128 19.99 -1.72 -11.73
N GLY A 129 20.64 -2.13 -10.65
CA GLY A 129 20.13 -1.95 -9.28
C GLY A 129 20.86 -2.84 -8.28
N THR A 130 20.87 -2.45 -7.01
CA THR A 130 21.50 -3.21 -5.92
C THR A 130 20.68 -4.46 -5.53
N THR A 131 21.22 -5.33 -4.69
CA THR A 131 20.44 -6.45 -4.13
C THR A 131 19.26 -5.93 -3.32
N GLY A 132 18.08 -6.51 -3.52
CA GLY A 132 16.84 -6.08 -2.86
C GLY A 132 16.10 -4.94 -3.55
N SER A 133 16.60 -4.40 -4.68
CA SER A 133 15.96 -3.28 -5.39
C SER A 133 14.80 -3.66 -6.32
N GLY A 134 14.33 -4.91 -6.32
CA GLY A 134 13.19 -5.34 -7.15
C GLY A 134 13.50 -5.68 -8.62
N LYS A 135 14.78 -5.87 -9.02
CA LYS A 135 15.14 -6.14 -10.43
C LYS A 135 14.50 -7.42 -10.98
N SER A 136 14.54 -8.50 -10.20
CA SER A 136 14.01 -9.80 -10.61
C SER A 136 12.48 -9.73 -10.76
N GLU A 137 11.83 -9.06 -9.83
CA GLU A 137 10.39 -8.82 -9.78
C GLU A 137 9.94 -7.97 -10.98
N THR A 138 10.73 -6.97 -11.36
CA THR A 138 10.47 -6.15 -12.56
C THR A 138 10.52 -7.00 -13.83
N ILE A 139 11.54 -7.86 -13.98
CA ILE A 139 11.68 -8.74 -15.15
C ILE A 139 10.54 -9.77 -15.20
N GLN A 140 10.19 -10.37 -14.07
CA GLN A 140 9.08 -11.33 -13.97
C GLN A 140 7.75 -10.66 -14.32
N SER A 141 7.49 -9.46 -13.81
CA SER A 141 6.28 -8.68 -14.12
C SER A 141 6.21 -8.36 -15.62
N TYR A 142 7.33 -7.97 -16.23
CA TYR A 142 7.40 -7.74 -17.67
C TYR A 142 7.10 -9.00 -18.50
N ILE A 143 7.71 -10.13 -18.16
CA ILE A 143 7.48 -11.42 -18.85
C ILE A 143 6.01 -11.83 -18.70
N LEU A 144 5.45 -11.71 -17.50
CA LEU A 144 4.06 -12.07 -17.24
C LEU A 144 3.12 -11.14 -18.00
N SER A 145 3.40 -9.84 -18.04
CA SER A 145 2.62 -8.89 -18.82
C SER A 145 2.67 -9.18 -20.32
N LEU A 146 3.82 -9.56 -20.88
CA LEU A 146 3.91 -10.05 -22.26
C LEU A 146 3.11 -11.34 -22.48
N ALA A 147 3.13 -12.25 -21.52
CA ALA A 147 2.42 -13.52 -21.64
C ALA A 147 0.90 -13.34 -21.66
N VAL A 148 0.36 -12.31 -21.01
CA VAL A 148 -1.10 -12.05 -20.99
C VAL A 148 -1.58 -11.13 -22.11
N ASN A 149 -0.68 -10.47 -22.84
CA ASN A 149 -1.02 -9.47 -23.88
C ASN A 149 -1.01 -10.04 -25.30
#